data_AF-A0A2M8Q9D7-F1
#
_entry.id   AF-A0A2M8Q9D7-F1
#
_cell.length_a   1.000
_cell.length_b   1.000
_cell.length_c   1.000
_cell.angle_alpha   90.00
_cell.angle_beta   90.00
_cell.angle_gamma   90.00
#
_symmetry.space_group_name_H-M   'P 1'
#
loop_
_entity.id
_entity.type
_entity.pdbx_description
1 polymer ?
#
loop_
_entity_poly.entity_id
_entity_poly.type
_entity_poly.pdbx_seq_one_letter_code
_entity_poly.pdbx_strand_id
1 'polypeptide(L)'
;MKRTIIASAGASAIAVALIAGFEGYSHRAYDVGVGVQTVGFGTTRREDGSPVRKGDTVTPQRAVILLARDADRIAQELAACIGDVPLYRHEWDAYVSWAY
;
A
#
# COMPACT_ATOMS: atom_id res chain seq x y z
N MET A 1 -13.77 -17.54 12.72
CA MET A 1 -13.86 -16.78 11.45
C MET A 1 -14.17 -17.75 10.32
N LYS A 2 -14.79 -17.29 9.22
CA LYS A 2 -15.10 -18.13 8.04
C LYS A 2 -14.22 -17.70 6.86
N ARG A 3 -13.86 -18.65 5.99
CA ARG A 3 -13.18 -18.37 4.71
C ARG A 3 -14.24 -17.94 3.70
N THR A 4 -13.95 -16.90 2.93
CA THR A 4 -14.83 -16.40 1.88
C THR A 4 -14.02 -16.07 0.65
N ILE A 5 -14.63 -16.17 -0.53
CA ILE A 5 -14.01 -15.71 -1.77
C ILE A 5 -13.82 -14.19 -1.67
N ILE A 6 -12.59 -13.74 -1.90
CA ILE A 6 -12.22 -12.32 -1.86
C ILE A 6 -12.36 -11.77 -3.29
N ALA A 7 -13.58 -11.68 -3.82
CA ALA A 7 -13.77 -11.25 -5.22
C ALA A 7 -13.52 -9.74 -5.43
N SER A 8 -13.42 -8.96 -4.36
CA SER A 8 -13.33 -7.49 -4.43
C SER A 8 -12.88 -6.80 -3.12
N ALA A 9 -12.13 -7.48 -2.25
CA ALA A 9 -11.78 -6.82 -0.99
C ALA A 9 -10.61 -5.86 -1.18
N GLY A 10 -10.88 -4.59 -0.91
CA GLY A 10 -9.84 -3.59 -0.70
C GLY A 10 -8.95 -3.87 0.51
N ALA A 11 -7.92 -3.05 0.66
CA ALA A 11 -7.08 -3.05 1.86
C ALA A 11 -7.93 -2.67 3.09
N SER A 12 -7.77 -3.40 4.21
CA SER A 12 -8.42 -3.00 5.47
C SER A 12 -7.60 -1.92 6.17
N ALA A 13 -8.23 -1.24 7.14
CA ALA A 13 -7.49 -0.37 8.05
C ALA A 13 -6.40 -1.11 8.86
N ILE A 14 -6.61 -2.41 9.14
CA ILE A 14 -5.60 -3.25 9.80
C ILE A 14 -4.41 -3.48 8.88
N ALA A 15 -4.64 -3.82 7.60
CA ALA A 15 -3.57 -3.96 6.62
C ALA A 15 -2.77 -2.65 6.48
N VAL A 16 -3.45 -1.51 6.35
CA VAL A 16 -2.81 -0.18 6.28
C VAL A 16 -1.97 0.09 7.53
N ALA A 17 -2.47 -0.21 8.72
CA ALA A 17 -1.71 -0.02 9.96
C ALA A 17 -0.49 -0.95 10.07
N LEU A 18 -0.62 -2.21 9.63
CA LEU A 18 0.48 -3.18 9.60
C LEU A 18 1.58 -2.71 8.64
N ILE A 19 1.21 -2.33 7.41
CA ILE A 19 2.16 -1.82 6.41
C ILE A 19 2.88 -0.57 6.93
N ALA A 20 2.15 0.39 7.50
CA ALA A 20 2.76 1.58 8.09
C ALA A 20 3.79 1.24 9.17
N GLY A 21 3.52 0.20 9.96
CA GLY A 21 4.43 -0.31 10.99
C GLY A 21 5.69 -0.97 10.45
N PHE A 22 5.63 -1.61 9.28
CA PHE A 22 6.77 -2.27 8.64
C PHE A 22 7.61 -1.32 7.77
N GLU A 23 6.97 -0.48 6.97
CA GLU A 23 7.63 0.40 5.99
C GLU A 23 8.36 1.58 6.64
N GLY A 24 7.80 2.11 7.73
CA GLY A 24 8.26 3.36 8.32
C GLY A 24 7.90 4.59 7.48
N TYR A 25 7.97 5.76 8.12
CA TYR A 25 7.57 7.03 7.52
C TYR A 25 8.78 7.90 7.15
N SER A 26 8.79 8.41 5.91
CA SER A 26 9.71 9.46 5.48
C SER A 26 8.98 10.75 5.10
N HIS A 27 9.30 11.85 5.78
CA HIS A 27 8.74 13.17 5.49
C HIS A 27 9.19 13.74 4.14
N ARG A 28 10.42 13.42 3.71
CA ARG A 28 11.04 13.97 2.48
C ARG A 28 11.33 12.85 1.49
N ALA A 29 11.13 13.15 0.21
CA ALA A 29 11.46 12.21 -0.85
C ALA A 29 12.94 11.83 -0.83
N TYR A 30 13.22 10.54 -0.99
CA TYR A 30 14.54 9.97 -1.03
C TYR A 30 14.68 9.00 -2.20
N ASP A 31 15.90 8.79 -2.68
CA ASP A 31 16.20 7.78 -3.69
C ASP A 31 16.40 6.42 -3.03
N VAL A 32 15.73 5.39 -3.55
CA VAL A 32 15.92 4.00 -3.08
C VAL A 32 17.15 3.30 -3.66
N GLY A 33 17.98 4.01 -4.43
CA GLY A 33 19.26 3.54 -4.97
C GLY A 33 19.24 3.21 -6.46
N VAL A 34 18.07 3.32 -7.11
CA VAL A 34 17.86 2.99 -8.54
C VAL A 34 17.23 4.14 -9.33
N GLY A 35 17.26 5.37 -8.80
CA GLY A 35 16.74 6.56 -9.47
C GLY A 35 15.24 6.78 -9.29
N VAL A 36 14.58 5.97 -8.46
CA VAL A 36 13.16 6.11 -8.11
C VAL A 36 13.07 6.89 -6.80
N GLN A 37 12.36 8.01 -6.83
CA GLN A 37 12.10 8.79 -5.62
C GLN A 37 10.87 8.23 -4.89
N THR A 38 10.98 8.15 -3.57
CA THR A 38 9.98 7.55 -2.68
C THR A 38 9.73 8.48 -1.49
N VAL A 39 8.49 8.62 -1.05
CA VAL A 39 8.10 9.48 0.09
C VAL A 39 6.99 8.84 0.92
N GLY A 40 6.82 9.26 2.17
CA GLY A 40 5.81 8.70 3.06
C GLY A 40 6.14 7.26 3.44
N PHE A 41 5.18 6.36 3.25
CA PHE A 41 5.32 4.92 3.50
C PHE A 41 5.55 4.16 2.18
N GLY A 42 6.57 4.51 1.41
CA GLY A 42 6.90 3.79 0.18
C GLY A 42 6.24 4.30 -1.12
N THR A 43 5.48 5.40 -1.10
CA THR A 43 4.83 5.92 -2.30
C THR A 43 5.84 6.51 -3.30
N THR A 44 5.72 6.10 -4.58
CA THR A 44 6.57 6.57 -5.70
C THR A 44 5.83 7.45 -6.70
N ARG A 45 4.50 7.60 -6.55
CA ARG A 45 3.64 8.44 -7.39
C ARG A 45 2.82 9.41 -6.57
N ARG A 46 2.80 10.66 -7.03
CA ARG A 46 1.92 11.70 -6.51
C ARG A 46 0.46 11.39 -6.80
N GLU A 47 -0.43 12.23 -6.31
CA GLU A 47 -1.88 12.05 -6.44
C GLU A 47 -2.41 12.30 -7.85
N ASP A 48 -1.71 13.13 -8.60
CA ASP A 48 -1.93 13.33 -10.04
C ASP A 48 -1.34 12.20 -10.90
N GLY A 49 -0.75 11.16 -10.28
CA GLY A 49 -0.11 10.02 -10.95
C GLY A 49 1.31 10.27 -11.45
N SER A 50 1.80 11.51 -11.35
CA SER A 50 3.18 11.85 -11.74
C SER A 50 4.20 11.24 -10.76
N PRO A 51 5.43 10.96 -11.19
CA PRO A 51 6.47 10.44 -10.30
C PRO A 51 6.77 11.42 -9.16
N VAL A 52 7.02 10.89 -7.97
CA VAL A 52 7.63 11.66 -6.88
C VAL A 52 8.98 12.19 -7.36
N ARG A 53 9.34 13.39 -6.90
CA ARG A 53 10.57 14.07 -7.28
C ARG A 53 11.39 14.42 -6.05
N LYS A 54 12.69 14.59 -6.27
CA LYS A 54 13.61 15.08 -5.22
C LYS A 54 13.12 16.42 -4.69
N GLY A 55 13.00 16.52 -3.37
CA GLY A 55 12.51 17.72 -2.68
C GLY A 55 11.02 17.68 -2.35
N ASP A 56 10.25 16.71 -2.86
CA ASP A 56 8.86 16.52 -2.42
C ASP A 56 8.80 16.20 -0.93
N THR A 57 7.74 16.70 -0.29
CA THR A 57 7.45 16.44 1.12
C THR A 57 6.00 16.02 1.29
N VAL A 58 5.72 15.30 2.36
CA VAL A 58 4.38 14.85 2.71
C VAL A 58 4.19 14.95 4.22
N THR A 59 2.97 15.23 4.68
CA THR A 59 2.64 15.17 6.11
C THR A 59 2.32 13.72 6.51
N PRO A 60 2.44 13.34 7.79
CA PRO A 60 2.08 11.99 8.23
C PRO A 60 0.63 11.62 7.88
N GLN A 61 -0.30 12.56 8.03
CA GLN A 61 -1.72 12.34 7.72
C GLN A 61 -1.91 12.08 6.22
N ARG A 62 -1.23 12.86 5.36
CA ARG A 62 -1.32 12.65 3.91
C ARG A 62 -0.61 11.38 3.48
N ALA A 63 0.50 11.01 4.12
CA ALA A 63 1.20 9.75 3.87
C ALA A 63 0.32 8.53 4.18
N VAL A 64 -0.47 8.53 5.25
CA VAL A 64 -1.43 7.45 5.53
C VAL A 64 -2.51 7.36 4.46
N ILE A 65 -2.97 8.49 3.92
CA ILE A 65 -3.96 8.50 2.82
C ILE A 65 -3.34 7.92 1.54
N LEU A 66 -2.10 8.29 1.21
CA LEU A 66 -1.37 7.74 0.06
C LEU A 66 -1.13 6.24 0.23
N LEU A 67 -0.72 5.80 1.43
CA LEU A 67 -0.56 4.39 1.78
C LEU A 67 -1.86 3.62 1.59
N ALA A 68 -2.99 4.13 2.09
CA ALA A 68 -4.28 3.46 1.94
C ALA A 68 -4.69 3.35 0.45
N ARG A 69 -4.46 4.39 -0.34
CA ARG A 69 -4.69 4.38 -1.80
C ARG A 69 -3.82 3.33 -2.50
N ASP A 70 -2.53 3.32 -2.19
CA ASP A 70 -1.56 2.42 -2.83
C ASP A 70 -1.83 0.96 -2.44
N ALA A 71 -2.13 0.70 -1.16
CA ALA A 71 -2.52 -0.61 -0.67
C ALA A 71 -3.84 -1.09 -1.29
N ASP A 72 -4.83 -0.21 -1.49
CA ASP A 72 -6.10 -0.59 -2.12
C ASP A 72 -5.92 -0.96 -3.60
N ARG A 73 -5.11 -0.20 -4.34
CA ARG A 73 -4.73 -0.54 -5.72
C ARG A 73 -4.07 -1.93 -5.78
N ILE A 74 -3.10 -2.18 -4.90
CA ILE A 74 -2.39 -3.47 -4.83
C ILE A 74 -3.35 -4.60 -4.44
N ALA A 75 -4.27 -4.35 -3.51
CA ALA A 75 -5.29 -5.31 -3.12
C ALA A 75 -6.20 -5.70 -4.31
N GLN A 76 -6.59 -4.74 -5.15
CA GLN A 76 -7.38 -5.02 -6.36
C GLN A 76 -6.58 -5.84 -7.39
N GLU A 77 -5.30 -5.49 -7.61
CA GLU A 77 -4.40 -6.23 -8.50
C GLU A 77 -4.15 -7.66 -8.00
N LEU A 78 -3.95 -7.83 -6.69
CA LEU A 78 -3.82 -9.13 -6.03
C LEU A 78 -5.09 -9.97 -6.14
N ALA A 79 -6.27 -9.38 -5.96
CA ALA A 79 -7.52 -10.12 -6.03
C ALA A 79 -7.73 -10.69 -7.44
N ALA A 80 -7.41 -9.91 -8.48
CA ALA A 80 -7.42 -10.37 -9.86
C ALA A 80 -6.37 -11.47 -10.13
N CYS A 81 -5.21 -11.40 -9.49
CA CYS A 81 -4.15 -12.40 -9.61
C CYS A 81 -4.48 -13.73 -8.92
N ILE A 82 -5.06 -13.67 -7.72
CA ILE A 82 -5.39 -14.85 -6.90
C ILE A 82 -6.66 -15.57 -7.42
N GLY A 83 -7.67 -14.82 -7.87
CA GLY A 83 -8.94 -15.38 -8.33
C GLY A 83 -9.80 -15.95 -7.19
N ASP A 84 -10.58 -16.99 -7.48
CA ASP A 84 -11.65 -17.50 -6.59
C ASP A 84 -11.15 -18.43 -5.46
N VAL A 85 -10.09 -18.02 -4.76
CA VAL A 85 -9.55 -18.75 -3.61
C VAL A 85 -10.22 -18.25 -2.31
N PRO A 86 -10.91 -19.11 -1.54
CA PRO A 86 -11.47 -18.70 -0.26
C PRO A 86 -10.37 -18.45 0.76
N LEU A 87 -10.33 -17.26 1.37
CA LEU A 87 -9.35 -16.85 2.38
C LEU A 87 -10.04 -16.34 3.65
N TYR A 88 -9.35 -16.42 4.78
CA TYR A 88 -9.69 -15.64 5.97
C TYR A 88 -9.28 -14.18 5.77
N ARG A 89 -9.96 -13.26 6.46
CA ARG A 89 -9.63 -11.82 6.39
C ARG A 89 -8.18 -11.52 6.79
N HIS A 90 -7.64 -12.20 7.80
CA HIS A 90 -6.24 -11.98 8.22
C HIS A 90 -5.23 -12.54 7.22
N GLU A 91 -5.56 -13.62 6.49
CA GLU A 91 -4.72 -14.13 5.40
C GLU A 91 -4.68 -13.10 4.27
N TRP A 92 -5.84 -12.53 3.90
CA TRP A 92 -5.93 -11.47 2.91
C TRP A 92 -5.11 -10.24 3.30
N ASP A 93 -5.30 -9.73 4.52
CA ASP A 93 -4.58 -8.54 4.99
C ASP A 93 -3.06 -8.78 5.04
N ALA A 94 -2.62 -10.01 5.36
CA ALA A 94 -1.21 -10.40 5.30
C ALA A 94 -0.68 -10.42 3.86
N TYR A 95 -1.43 -10.93 2.88
CA TYR A 95 -1.02 -10.91 1.47
C TYR A 95 -0.93 -9.50 0.91
N VAL A 96 -1.90 -8.62 1.25
CA VAL A 96 -1.83 -7.21 0.86
C VAL A 96 -0.60 -6.54 1.44
N SER A 97 -0.29 -6.81 2.72
CA SER A 97 0.92 -6.28 3.35
C SER A 97 2.21 -6.83 2.77
N TRP A 98 2.21 -8.08 2.29
CA TRP A 98 3.37 -8.71 1.68
C TRP A 98 3.64 -8.21 0.26
N ALA A 99 2.59 -7.87 -0.49
CA ALA A 99 2.71 -7.38 -1.86
C ALA A 99 2.86 -5.86 -1.97
N TYR A 100 2.63 -5.13 -0.88
CA TYR A 100 2.89 -3.70 -0.79
C TYR A 100 4.38 -3.41 -1.01
#